data_AF-A0A7Y2YMD8-F1
#
_entry.id   AF-A0A7Y2YMD8-F1
#
_cell.length_a   1.000
_cell.length_b   1.000
_cell.length_c   1.000
_cell.angle_alpha   90.00
_cell.angle_beta   90.00
_cell.angle_gamma   90.00
#
_symmetry.space_group_name_H-M   'P 1'
#
loop_
_entity.id
_entity.type
_entity.pdbx_description
1 polymer ?
#
loop_
_entity_poly.entity_id
_entity_poly.type
_entity_poly.pdbx_seq_one_letter_code
_entity_poly.pdbx_strand_id
1 'polypeptide(L)'
;TKLIKEFFSESMTNDQGEEVSTREIKKILETVIDEEDKRKPLTDQKLTGILKEKGYPIARRTVAKYREQLDIPVARLRKKI
;
A
#
# COMPACT_ATOMS: atom_id res chain seq x y z
N THR A 1 -0.80 31.70 9.99
CA THR A 1 -1.97 30.83 9.71
C THR A 1 -1.54 29.78 8.70
N LYS A 2 -1.25 28.55 9.14
CA LYS A 2 -0.62 27.54 8.28
C LYS A 2 -1.61 27.02 7.23
N LEU A 3 -1.11 26.94 6.00
CA LEU A 3 -1.76 26.60 4.73
C LEU A 3 -2.60 25.31 4.80
N ILE A 4 -3.90 25.44 4.50
CA ILE A 4 -4.84 24.33 4.23
C ILE A 4 -4.69 23.88 2.75
N LYS A 5 -3.45 23.85 2.24
CA LYS A 5 -3.17 23.56 0.83
C LYS A 5 -2.66 22.13 0.61
N GLU A 6 -2.39 21.40 1.68
CA GLU A 6 -1.95 20.00 1.64
C GLU A 6 -3.07 18.98 1.87
N PHE A 7 -4.30 19.44 2.17
CA PHE A 7 -5.47 18.56 2.31
C PHE A 7 -6.17 18.24 0.98
N PHE A 8 -5.73 18.84 -0.13
CA PHE A 8 -6.31 18.65 -1.47
C PHE A 8 -5.41 17.87 -2.43
N SER A 9 -4.43 17.11 -1.93
CA SER A 9 -3.62 16.24 -2.79
C SER A 9 -4.35 14.91 -3.03
N GLU A 10 -5.10 14.84 -4.13
CA GLU A 10 -5.49 13.60 -4.82
C GLU A 10 -6.19 12.56 -3.93
N SER A 11 -7.42 12.85 -3.52
CA SER A 11 -8.29 11.83 -2.94
C SER A 11 -8.70 10.81 -4.01
N MET A 12 -8.22 9.59 -3.85
CA MET A 12 -8.67 8.46 -4.64
C MET A 12 -9.82 7.82 -3.87
N THR A 13 -11.05 7.96 -4.37
CA THR A 13 -12.24 7.39 -3.75
C THR A 13 -12.17 5.86 -3.83
N ASN A 14 -12.26 5.14 -2.70
CA ASN A 14 -12.46 3.69 -2.75
C ASN A 14 -13.87 3.37 -3.27
N ASP A 15 -14.11 2.12 -3.66
CA ASP A 15 -15.43 1.62 -4.11
C ASP A 15 -16.53 1.80 -3.03
N GLN A 16 -16.16 2.12 -1.79
CA GLN A 16 -17.06 2.41 -0.66
C GLN A 16 -17.35 3.91 -0.47
N GLY A 17 -16.82 4.79 -1.33
CA GLY A 17 -17.08 6.23 -1.26
C GLY A 17 -16.22 6.99 -0.24
N GLU A 18 -15.23 6.34 0.38
CA GLU A 18 -14.28 6.99 1.29
C GLU A 18 -13.10 7.57 0.50
N GLU A 19 -12.76 8.84 0.77
CA GLU A 19 -11.55 9.48 0.26
C GLU A 19 -10.31 8.82 0.88
N VAL A 20 -9.77 7.79 0.24
CA VAL A 20 -8.52 7.22 0.69
C VAL A 20 -7.37 8.06 0.16
N SER A 21 -6.66 8.68 1.09
CA SER A 21 -5.43 9.39 0.74
C SER A 21 -4.38 8.40 0.27
N THR A 22 -3.71 8.70 -0.84
CA THR A 22 -2.56 7.93 -1.36
C THR A 22 -1.50 7.65 -0.28
N ARG A 23 -1.36 8.57 0.68
CA ARG A 23 -0.45 8.48 1.83
C ARG A 23 -0.86 7.39 2.83
N GLU A 24 -2.15 7.17 3.02
CA GLU A 24 -2.71 6.21 3.96
C GLU A 24 -2.50 4.77 3.44
N ILE A 25 -2.78 4.55 2.15
CA ILE A 25 -2.52 3.25 1.49
C ILE A 25 -1.03 2.90 1.58
N LYS A 26 -0.13 3.86 1.34
CA LYS A 26 1.32 3.65 1.50
C LYS A 26 1.70 3.23 2.91
N LYS A 27 1.12 3.88 3.93
CA LYS A 27 1.38 3.58 5.33
C LYS A 27 0.89 2.17 5.71
N ILE A 28 -0.32 1.79 5.27
CA ILE A 28 -0.86 0.45 5.49
C ILE A 28 -0.02 -0.59 4.76
N LEU A 29 0.37 -0.32 3.51
CA LEU A 29 1.23 -1.20 2.72
C LEU A 29 2.58 -1.43 3.42
N GLU A 30 3.18 -0.37 3.97
CA GLU A 30 4.41 -0.44 4.76
C GLU A 30 4.21 -1.28 6.02
N THR A 31 3.16 -1.04 6.81
CA THR A 31 2.85 -1.84 8.00
C THR A 31 2.64 -3.32 7.68
N VAL A 32 1.87 -3.63 6.64
CA VAL A 32 1.61 -5.03 6.22
C VAL A 32 2.91 -5.71 5.75
N ILE A 33 3.80 -4.95 5.12
CA ILE A 33 5.12 -5.43 4.73
C ILE A 33 6.04 -5.61 5.93
N ASP A 34 6.00 -4.72 6.92
CA ASP A 34 6.85 -4.82 8.11
C ASP A 34 6.42 -5.98 9.02
N GLU A 35 5.11 -6.23 9.11
CA GLU A 35 4.52 -7.41 9.76
C GLU A 35 4.68 -8.70 8.93
N GLU A 36 5.23 -8.63 7.72
CA GLU A 36 5.37 -9.80 6.86
C GLU A 36 6.40 -10.80 7.41
N ASP A 37 6.15 -12.09 7.20
CA ASP A 37 7.12 -13.12 7.51
C ASP A 37 8.29 -13.05 6.52
N LYS A 38 9.46 -12.62 7.00
CA LYS A 38 10.71 -12.49 6.21
C LYS A 38 11.17 -13.83 5.59
N ARG A 39 10.67 -14.97 6.10
CA ARG A 39 10.91 -16.31 5.51
C ARG A 39 10.01 -16.59 4.31
N LYS A 40 8.82 -15.98 4.28
CA LYS A 40 7.81 -16.10 3.22
C LYS A 40 7.25 -14.72 2.85
N PRO A 41 8.07 -13.87 2.21
CA PRO A 41 7.64 -12.52 1.84
C PRO A 41 6.38 -12.57 0.97
N LEU A 42 5.48 -11.64 1.23
CA LEU A 42 4.19 -11.49 0.61
C LEU A 42 4.39 -11.00 -0.82
N THR A 43 3.80 -11.73 -1.77
CA THR A 43 3.73 -11.29 -3.16
C THR A 43 2.76 -10.13 -3.30
N ASP A 44 2.90 -9.34 -4.37
CA ASP A 44 2.00 -8.22 -4.64
C ASP A 44 0.53 -8.66 -4.67
N GLN A 45 0.27 -9.92 -5.07
CA GLN A 45 -1.07 -10.52 -5.08
C GLN A 45 -1.62 -10.79 -3.67
N LYS A 46 -0.77 -11.20 -2.72
CA LYS A 46 -1.18 -11.33 -1.31
C LYS A 46 -1.43 -9.95 -0.69
N LEU A 47 -0.56 -8.99 -0.98
CA LEU A 47 -0.73 -7.61 -0.52
C LEU A 47 -2.05 -7.03 -1.01
N THR A 48 -2.42 -7.23 -2.28
CA THR A 48 -3.75 -6.82 -2.78
C THR A 48 -4.90 -7.53 -2.06
N GLY A 49 -4.74 -8.80 -1.68
CA GLY A 49 -5.74 -9.53 -0.90
C GLY A 49 -5.95 -8.91 0.47
N ILE A 50 -4.87 -8.66 1.21
CA ILE A 50 -4.89 -8.06 2.55
C ILE A 50 -5.50 -6.65 2.50
N LEU A 51 -5.11 -5.85 1.51
CA LEU A 51 -5.65 -4.50 1.33
C LEU A 51 -7.14 -4.55 0.97
N LYS A 52 -7.55 -5.50 0.12
CA LYS A 52 -8.96 -5.72 -0.20
C LYS A 52 -9.78 -6.16 1.03
N GLU A 53 -9.24 -7.04 1.87
CA GLU A 53 -9.88 -7.44 3.14
C GLU A 53 -10.02 -6.26 4.12
N LYS A 54 -9.06 -5.34 4.12
CA LYS A 54 -9.12 -4.09 4.89
C LYS A 54 -10.08 -3.04 4.31
N GLY A 55 -10.76 -3.32 3.21
CA GLY A 55 -11.70 -2.39 2.56
C GLY A 55 -11.07 -1.48 1.49
N TYR A 56 -9.81 -1.75 1.11
CA TYR A 56 -9.08 -1.02 0.08
C TYR A 56 -8.92 -1.87 -1.18
N PRO A 57 -9.90 -1.85 -2.11
CA PRO A 57 -9.82 -2.59 -3.36
C PRO A 57 -8.81 -1.92 -4.29
N ILE A 58 -7.53 -2.27 -4.13
CA ILE A 58 -6.45 -1.77 -4.97
C ILE A 58 -5.96 -2.83 -5.95
N ALA A 59 -5.68 -2.41 -7.17
CA ALA A 59 -5.13 -3.28 -8.18
C ALA A 59 -3.66 -3.64 -7.90
N ARG A 60 -3.24 -4.82 -8.36
CA ARG A 60 -1.84 -5.28 -8.24
C ARG A 60 -0.84 -4.27 -8.83
N ARG A 61 -1.21 -3.61 -9.93
CA ARG A 61 -0.37 -2.58 -10.58
C ARG A 61 -0.17 -1.36 -9.67
N THR A 62 -1.19 -0.96 -8.93
CA THR A 62 -1.14 0.15 -7.96
C THR A 62 -0.25 -0.21 -6.77
N VAL A 63 -0.39 -1.44 -6.25
CA VAL A 63 0.51 -1.96 -5.20
C VAL A 63 1.96 -1.96 -5.67
N ALA A 64 2.24 -2.48 -6.87
CA ALA A 64 3.59 -2.49 -7.42
C ALA A 64 4.16 -1.07 -7.53
N LYS A 65 3.38 -0.12 -8.05
CA LYS A 65 3.77 1.30 -8.14
C LYS A 65 4.11 1.89 -6.76
N TYR A 66 3.26 1.69 -5.75
CA TYR A 66 3.52 2.21 -4.40
C TYR A 66 4.70 1.52 -3.73
N ARG A 67 4.87 0.22 -3.96
CA ARG A 67 6.00 -0.56 -3.45
C ARG A 67 7.33 -0.05 -4.03
N GLU A 68 7.37 0.25 -5.33
CA GLU A 68 8.54 0.87 -5.97
C GLU A 68 8.80 2.27 -5.44
N GLN A 69 7.76 3.07 -5.20
CA GLN A 69 7.90 4.40 -4.59
C GLN A 69 8.42 4.36 -3.15
N LEU A 70 8.18 3.26 -2.42
CA LEU A 70 8.66 3.02 -1.07
C LEU A 70 10.04 2.31 -1.06
N ASP A 71 10.67 2.15 -2.22
CA ASP A 71 11.96 1.46 -2.40
C ASP A 71 11.97 0.01 -1.89
N ILE A 72 10.79 -0.63 -1.81
CA ILE A 72 10.68 -1.97 -1.24
C ILE A 72 10.89 -3.01 -2.35
N PRO A 73 11.90 -3.88 -2.25
CA PRO A 73 12.25 -4.82 -3.33
C PRO A 73 11.15 -5.87 -3.55
N VAL A 74 11.20 -6.62 -4.65
CA VAL A 74 10.23 -7.72 -4.88
C VAL A 74 10.30 -8.77 -3.77
N ALA A 75 9.16 -9.42 -3.48
CA ALA A 75 9.09 -10.50 -2.49
C ALA A 75 10.21 -11.54 -2.68
N ARG A 76 10.53 -11.89 -3.94
CA ARG A 76 11.61 -12.83 -4.26
C ARG A 76 12.99 -12.42 -3.69
N LEU A 77 13.26 -11.12 -3.61
CA LEU A 77 14.54 -10.57 -3.14
C LEU A 77 14.55 -10.35 -1.61
N ARG A 78 13.37 -10.29 -0.97
CA ARG A 78 13.23 -10.14 0.49
C ARG A 78 13.36 -11.44 1.26
N LYS A 79 13.34 -12.58 0.58
CA LYS A 79 13.45 -13.88 1.22
C LYS A 79 14.85 -14.01 1.83
N LYS A 80 14.95 -13.85 3.14
CA LYS A 80 16.16 -14.22 3.89
C LYS A 80 16.09 -15.73 4.15
N ILE A 81 17.12 -16.44 3.69
CA ILE A 81 17.32 -17.88 3.92
C ILE A 81 17.70 -18.09 5.39
#